data_AF-T1BAW5-F1
#
_entry.id   AF-T1BAW5-F1
#
_cell.length_a   1.000
_cell.length_b   1.000
_cell.length_c   1.000
_cell.angle_alpha   90.00
_cell.angle_beta   90.00
_cell.angle_gamma   90.00
#
_symmetry.space_group_name_H-M   'P 1'
#
loop_
_entity.id
_entity.type
_entity.pdbx_description
1 polymer ?
#
loop_
_entity_poly.entity_id
_entity_poly.type
_entity_poly.pdbx_seq_one_letter_code
_entity_poly.pdbx_strand_id
1 'polypeptide(L)'
;MNRPGGIVYFESGFVDEEEARVPISTHAFNYGTGCFEGIRAYWNPAKEQLYVLRLREHVERLLRSAHILHLEPDASLTQERVEAVILELLARNGYREDVYIRPILYKSGRTIKVSLSGIATDLCVYTQPFGDYLDIRKGLSVMISAWRRIDDNAIPARAKPTGAYI
;
A
#
# COMPACT_ATOMS: atom_id res chain seq x y z
N MET A 1 -3.70 -10.75 -17.70
CA MET A 1 -3.05 -12.05 -17.44
C MET A 1 -2.33 -11.91 -16.11
N ASN A 2 -2.78 -12.60 -15.06
CA ASN A 2 -1.99 -12.72 -13.82
C ASN A 2 -0.72 -13.48 -14.20
N ARG A 3 0.45 -12.84 -14.10
CA ARG A 3 1.68 -13.59 -13.90
C ARG A 3 1.62 -14.10 -12.46
N PRO A 4 1.57 -15.41 -12.21
CA PRO A 4 1.99 -15.93 -10.91
C PRO A 4 3.49 -15.67 -10.80
N GLY A 5 3.93 -15.02 -9.73
CA GLY A 5 5.36 -14.82 -9.45
C GLY A 5 5.92 -13.50 -9.96
N GLY A 6 5.77 -12.46 -9.14
CA GLY A 6 6.61 -11.26 -9.18
C GLY A 6 7.46 -11.16 -7.91
N ILE A 7 8.42 -10.25 -7.93
CA ILE A 7 9.13 -9.86 -6.71
C ILE A 7 8.24 -8.89 -5.94
N VAL A 8 8.19 -9.04 -4.61
CA VAL A 8 7.56 -8.11 -3.67
C VAL A 8 8.57 -7.67 -2.61
N TYR A 9 8.29 -6.58 -1.91
CA TYR A 9 9.04 -6.19 -0.72
C TYR A 9 8.28 -6.63 0.53
N PHE A 10 8.88 -7.50 1.35
CA PHE A 10 8.29 -8.06 2.56
C PHE A 10 9.37 -8.42 3.58
N GLU A 11 9.08 -8.24 4.88
CA GLU A 11 10.01 -8.52 5.99
C GLU A 11 11.44 -7.98 5.74
N SER A 12 11.52 -6.71 5.33
CA SER A 12 12.77 -5.98 5.03
C SER A 12 13.57 -6.46 3.81
N GLY A 13 13.05 -7.40 3.01
CA GLY A 13 13.72 -7.96 1.83
C GLY A 13 12.87 -7.92 0.56
N PHE A 14 13.53 -8.18 -0.57
CA PHE A 14 12.87 -8.49 -1.83
C PHE A 14 12.75 -9.99 -1.95
N VAL A 15 11.52 -10.50 -2.04
CA VAL A 15 11.21 -11.94 -2.04
C VAL A 15 10.26 -12.27 -3.17
N ASP A 16 10.20 -13.54 -3.56
CA ASP A 16 9.15 -14.01 -4.45
C ASP A 16 7.79 -13.87 -3.76
N GLU A 17 6.75 -13.49 -4.51
CA GLU A 17 5.41 -13.24 -3.96
C GLU A 17 4.86 -14.43 -3.15
N GLU A 18 5.18 -15.66 -3.53
CA GLU A 18 4.74 -16.88 -2.84
C GLU A 18 5.36 -17.08 -1.44
N GLU A 19 6.49 -16.40 -1.19
CA GLU A 19 7.19 -16.41 0.09
C GLU A 19 6.67 -15.32 1.04
N ALA A 20 6.01 -14.29 0.52
CA ALA A 20 5.45 -13.19 1.30
C ALA A 20 4.18 -13.60 2.06
N ARG A 21 4.36 -14.28 3.20
CA ARG A 21 3.28 -14.88 3.98
C ARG A 21 3.00 -14.09 5.26
N VAL A 22 1.78 -13.59 5.39
CA VAL A 22 1.29 -12.97 6.63
C VAL A 22 0.69 -14.05 7.54
N PRO A 23 1.22 -14.28 8.75
CA PRO A 23 0.61 -15.19 9.72
C PRO A 23 -0.78 -14.71 10.14
N ILE A 24 -1.72 -15.64 10.34
CA ILE A 24 -3.08 -15.30 10.78
C ILE A 24 -3.14 -14.61 12.15
N SER A 25 -2.09 -14.73 12.96
CA SER A 25 -1.94 -14.06 14.26
C SER A 25 -1.42 -12.63 14.19
N THR A 26 -1.18 -12.10 12.98
CA THR A 26 -0.71 -10.73 12.76
C THR A 26 -1.75 -9.72 13.23
N HIS A 27 -1.33 -8.74 14.04
CA HIS A 27 -2.23 -7.75 14.64
C HIS A 27 -3.05 -6.99 13.58
N ALA A 28 -2.41 -6.52 12.51
CA ALA A 28 -3.11 -5.81 11.43
C ALA A 28 -4.13 -6.68 10.67
N PHE A 29 -3.90 -8.00 10.58
CA PHE A 29 -4.85 -8.92 9.96
C PHE A 29 -6.12 -9.06 10.81
N ASN A 30 -5.98 -9.06 12.14
CA ASN A 30 -7.10 -9.24 13.07
C ASN A 30 -7.85 -7.93 13.37
N TYR A 31 -7.18 -6.78 13.33
CA TYR A 31 -7.73 -5.51 13.80
C TYR A 31 -7.76 -4.38 12.75
N GLY A 32 -7.29 -4.64 11.52
CA GLY A 32 -7.24 -3.59 10.48
C GLY A 32 -6.28 -2.44 10.80
N THR A 33 -5.29 -2.67 11.66
CA THR A 33 -4.30 -1.67 12.09
C THR A 33 -3.16 -1.53 11.08
N GLY A 34 -3.46 -0.86 9.97
CA GLY A 34 -2.48 -0.48 8.96
C GLY A 34 -2.96 0.73 8.16
N CYS A 35 -2.07 1.25 7.32
CA CYS A 35 -2.40 2.23 6.29
C CYS A 35 -1.68 1.91 4.99
N PHE A 36 -2.19 2.42 3.87
CA PHE A 36 -1.64 2.10 2.57
C PHE A 36 -1.70 3.25 1.59
N GLU A 37 -0.94 3.15 0.52
CA GLU A 37 -1.08 4.01 -0.65
C GLU A 37 -1.50 3.27 -1.91
N GLY A 38 -2.03 4.04 -2.85
CA GLY A 38 -2.34 3.57 -4.18
C GLY A 38 -1.65 4.47 -5.17
N ILE A 39 -0.56 3.99 -5.77
CA ILE A 39 0.29 4.79 -6.62
C ILE A 39 0.24 4.20 -8.03
N ARG A 40 0.11 5.05 -9.04
CA ARG A 40 0.13 4.64 -10.45
C ARG A 40 1.50 4.92 -11.04
N ALA A 41 1.98 3.98 -11.85
CA ALA A 41 3.06 4.23 -12.80
C ALA A 41 2.55 3.96 -14.22
N TYR A 42 2.94 4.83 -15.16
CA TYR A 42 2.44 4.80 -16.52
C TYR A 42 3.57 4.49 -17.50
N TRP A 43 3.31 3.53 -18.39
CA TRP A 43 4.29 3.13 -19.40
C TRP A 43 4.20 4.04 -20.62
N ASN A 44 5.33 4.62 -21.00
CA ASN A 44 5.46 5.34 -22.26
C ASN A 44 6.13 4.43 -23.31
N PRO A 45 5.38 3.88 -24.27
CA PRO A 45 5.94 2.97 -25.27
C PRO A 45 6.92 3.66 -26.22
N ALA A 46 6.75 4.96 -26.50
CA ALA A 46 7.64 5.69 -27.40
C ALA A 46 9.01 5.98 -26.78
N LYS A 47 9.09 6.08 -25.45
CA LYS A 47 10.33 6.31 -24.70
C LYS A 47 10.89 5.04 -24.05
N GLU A 48 10.17 3.93 -24.17
CA GLU A 48 10.42 2.69 -23.43
C GLU A 48 10.69 2.92 -21.94
N GLN A 49 9.87 3.76 -21.30
CA GLN A 49 10.08 4.18 -19.91
C GLN A 49 8.80 4.18 -19.08
N LEU A 50 8.93 3.68 -17.85
CA LEU A 50 7.88 3.71 -16.83
C LEU A 50 8.02 4.97 -15.95
N TYR A 51 6.95 5.73 -15.78
CA TYR A 51 6.93 6.95 -14.97
C TYR A 51 6.00 6.79 -13.76
N VAL A 52 6.56 6.87 -12.55
CA VAL A 52 5.77 6.85 -11.30
C VAL A 52 5.19 8.23 -11.05
N LEU A 53 3.87 8.30 -10.89
CA LEU A 53 3.17 9.57 -10.70
C LEU A 53 3.20 9.99 -9.22
N ARG A 54 3.81 11.14 -8.94
CA ARG A 54 3.79 11.81 -7.61
C ARG A 54 4.26 10.92 -6.45
N LEU A 55 5.31 10.13 -6.69
CA LEU A 55 5.84 9.16 -5.72
C LEU A 55 6.11 9.82 -4.35
N ARG A 56 6.80 10.96 -4.34
CA ARG A 56 7.18 11.69 -3.13
C ARG A 56 5.96 12.05 -2.28
N GLU A 57 4.92 12.62 -2.88
CA GLU A 57 3.73 13.06 -2.14
C GLU A 57 2.88 11.88 -1.65
N HIS A 58 2.86 10.77 -2.38
CA HIS A 58 2.23 9.54 -1.90
C HIS A 58 2.97 8.98 -0.68
N VAL A 59 4.29 8.86 -0.72
CA VAL A 59 5.10 8.36 0.41
C VAL A 59 4.98 9.30 1.62
N GLU A 60 5.00 10.61 1.40
CA GLU A 60 4.79 11.59 2.47
C GLU A 60 3.40 11.41 3.13
N ARG A 61 2.34 11.17 2.35
CA ARG A 61 1.00 10.89 2.89
C ARG A 61 0.92 9.52 3.60
N LEU A 62 1.65 8.52 3.13
CA LEU A 62 1.75 7.21 3.79
C LEU A 62 2.33 7.37 5.20
N LEU A 63 3.46 8.07 5.33
CA LEU A 63 4.11 8.30 6.63
C LEU A 63 3.27 9.19 7.57
N ARG A 64 2.58 10.21 7.03
CA ARG A 64 1.60 10.98 7.81
C ARG A 64 0.42 10.11 8.30
N SER A 65 -0.09 9.23 7.44
CA SER A 65 -1.16 8.29 7.83
C SER A 65 -0.69 7.35 8.93
N ALA A 66 0.56 6.86 8.84
CA ALA A 66 1.16 6.04 9.87
C ALA A 66 1.26 6.79 11.21
N HIS A 67 1.71 8.04 11.19
CA HIS A 67 1.77 8.88 12.38
C HIS A 67 0.39 9.08 13.03
N ILE A 68 -0.64 9.42 12.24
CA ILE A 68 -2.03 9.61 12.74
C ILE A 68 -2.57 8.33 13.41
N LEU A 69 -2.16 7.16 12.92
CA LEU A 69 -2.65 5.86 13.37
C LEU A 69 -1.76 5.19 14.42
N HIS A 70 -0.76 5.90 14.96
CA HIS A 70 0.23 5.35 15.90
C HIS A 70 0.95 4.09 15.35
N LEU A 71 1.18 4.07 14.04
CA LEU A 71 2.11 3.16 13.40
C LEU A 71 3.50 3.78 13.51
N GLU A 72 4.32 3.20 14.36
CA GLU A 72 5.69 3.62 14.64
C GLU A 72 6.64 2.64 13.90
N PRO A 73 6.97 2.89 12.63
CA PRO A 73 8.01 2.12 11.95
C PRO A 73 9.38 2.42 12.55
N ASP A 74 10.33 1.51 12.33
CA ASP A 74 11.72 1.71 12.72
C ASP A 74 12.30 3.00 12.09
N ALA A 75 13.21 3.67 12.79
CA ALA A 75 13.82 4.92 12.35
C ALA A 75 14.58 4.80 11.01
N SER A 76 15.01 3.60 10.64
CA SER A 76 15.61 3.31 9.33
C SER A 76 14.62 3.44 8.16
N LEU A 77 13.31 3.41 8.42
CA LEU A 77 12.28 3.53 7.39
C LEU A 77 11.97 5.00 7.07
N THR A 78 12.96 5.69 6.52
CA THR A 78 12.80 7.08 6.05
C THR A 78 11.96 7.16 4.78
N GLN A 79 11.48 8.36 4.46
CA GLN A 79 10.78 8.63 3.20
C GLN A 79 11.61 8.17 1.98
N GLU A 80 12.89 8.54 1.93
CA GLU A 80 13.81 8.19 0.85
C GLU A 80 13.97 6.67 0.75
N ARG A 81 13.98 5.96 1.89
CA ARG A 81 14.06 4.50 1.90
C ARG A 81 12.82 3.86 1.29
N VAL A 82 11.62 4.35 1.62
CA VAL A 82 10.36 3.85 1.04
C VAL A 82 10.32 4.12 -0.48
N GLU A 83 10.71 5.33 -0.90
CA GLU A 83 10.80 5.68 -2.32
C GLU A 83 11.78 4.76 -3.07
N ALA A 84 12.98 4.53 -2.51
CA ALA A 84 13.98 3.64 -3.09
C ALA A 84 13.49 2.20 -3.19
N VAL A 85 12.81 1.68 -2.16
CA VAL A 85 12.21 0.33 -2.20
C VAL A 85 11.19 0.21 -3.33
N ILE A 86 10.32 1.20 -3.50
CA ILE A 86 9.31 1.20 -4.56
C ILE A 86 9.96 1.21 -5.96
N LEU A 87 10.96 2.07 -6.17
CA LEU A 87 11.65 2.18 -7.46
C LEU A 87 12.43 0.91 -7.81
N GLU A 88 13.16 0.36 -6.84
CA GLU A 88 13.88 -0.92 -6.99
C GLU A 88 12.91 -2.07 -7.28
N LEU A 89 11.75 -2.10 -6.61
CA LEU A 89 10.73 -3.12 -6.85
C LEU A 89 10.20 -3.09 -8.28
N LEU A 90 9.94 -1.89 -8.81
CA LEU A 90 9.52 -1.70 -10.21
C LEU A 90 10.62 -2.14 -11.18
N ALA A 91 11.88 -1.80 -10.91
CA ALA A 91 13.01 -2.19 -11.73
C ALA A 91 13.18 -3.71 -11.79
N ARG A 92 13.07 -4.41 -10.66
CA ARG A 92 13.16 -5.88 -10.56
C ARG A 92 12.05 -6.59 -11.35
N ASN A 93 10.83 -6.05 -11.32
CA ASN A 93 9.70 -6.65 -12.02
C ASN A 93 9.66 -6.29 -13.53
N GLY A 94 10.37 -5.25 -13.96
CA GLY A 94 10.60 -4.96 -15.39
C GLY A 94 9.34 -4.73 -16.22
N TYR A 95 8.31 -4.08 -15.65
CA TYR A 95 7.04 -3.85 -16.34
C TYR A 95 7.21 -2.97 -17.59
N ARG A 96 6.50 -3.34 -18.66
CA ARG A 96 6.39 -2.59 -19.93
C ARG A 96 4.93 -2.23 -20.23
N GLU A 97 4.17 -1.95 -19.18
CA GLU A 97 2.75 -1.60 -19.18
C GLU A 97 2.44 -0.76 -17.93
N ASP A 98 1.21 -0.24 -17.82
CA ASP A 98 0.78 0.52 -16.64
C ASP A 98 0.74 -0.36 -15.39
N VAL A 99 1.18 0.21 -14.26
CA VAL A 99 1.37 -0.52 -13.00
C VAL A 99 0.65 0.19 -11.87
N TYR A 100 0.08 -0.60 -10.98
CA TYR A 100 -0.37 -0.15 -9.68
C TYR A 100 0.58 -0.63 -8.59
N ILE A 101 0.98 0.27 -7.71
CA ILE A 101 1.92 0.04 -6.61
C ILE A 101 1.13 0.18 -5.30
N ARG A 102 1.31 -0.80 -4.40
CA ARG A 102 0.64 -0.85 -3.10
C ARG A 102 1.69 -0.98 -1.98
N PRO A 103 2.20 0.14 -1.45
CA PRO A 103 2.90 0.10 -0.17
C PRO A 103 1.88 0.07 0.98
N ILE A 104 2.16 -0.71 2.02
CA ILE A 104 1.33 -0.87 3.22
C ILE A 104 2.24 -0.83 4.45
N LEU A 105 1.93 0.06 5.39
CA LEU A 105 2.47 0.03 6.75
C LEU A 105 1.45 -0.63 7.66
N TYR A 106 1.88 -1.60 8.45
CA TYR A 106 0.96 -2.40 9.26
C TYR A 106 1.60 -2.86 10.56
N LYS A 107 0.79 -3.03 11.61
CA LYS A 107 1.24 -3.70 12.84
C LYS A 107 1.49 -5.18 12.56
N SER A 108 2.75 -5.56 12.44
CA SER A 108 3.19 -6.91 12.07
C SER A 108 3.33 -7.86 13.26
N GLY A 109 3.34 -7.33 14.48
CA GLY A 109 3.46 -8.13 15.69
C GLY A 109 2.35 -9.18 15.82
N ARG A 110 2.71 -10.34 16.38
CA ARG A 110 1.83 -11.49 16.56
C ARG A 110 1.22 -11.47 17.97
N THR A 111 0.17 -10.68 18.15
CA THR A 111 -0.48 -10.51 19.45
C THR A 111 -1.95 -10.15 19.31
N ILE A 112 -2.75 -10.56 20.30
CA ILE A 112 -4.17 -10.24 20.42
C ILE A 112 -4.44 -9.07 21.38
N LYS A 113 -3.38 -8.43 21.88
CA LYS A 113 -3.53 -7.24 22.73
C LYS A 113 -4.08 -6.10 21.90
N VAL A 114 -5.19 -5.50 22.34
CA VAL A 114 -5.75 -4.27 21.75
C VAL A 114 -4.91 -3.07 22.21
N SER A 115 -3.67 -3.00 21.73
CA SER A 115 -2.71 -1.93 22.00
C SER A 115 -2.08 -1.50 20.68
N LEU A 116 -1.76 -0.22 20.54
CA LEU A 116 -0.98 0.26 19.39
C LEU A 116 0.51 0.45 19.74
N SER A 117 0.83 0.57 21.03
CA SER A 117 2.19 0.76 21.53
C SER A 117 2.89 -0.58 21.77
N GLY A 118 4.20 -0.61 21.52
CA GLY A 118 5.04 -1.79 21.74
C GLY A 118 4.80 -2.94 20.76
N ILE A 119 4.09 -2.69 19.66
CA ILE A 119 3.88 -3.63 18.56
C ILE A 119 4.65 -3.15 17.34
N ALA A 120 5.48 -4.02 16.78
CA ALA A 120 6.27 -3.76 15.59
C ALA A 120 5.38 -3.31 14.41
N THR A 121 5.94 -2.41 13.60
CA THR A 121 5.31 -1.88 12.39
C THR A 121 6.25 -2.14 11.23
N ASP A 122 5.79 -2.90 10.23
CA ASP A 122 6.58 -3.21 9.05
C ASP A 122 5.97 -2.61 7.78
N LEU A 123 6.82 -2.44 6.77
CA LEU A 123 6.44 -2.09 5.40
C LEU A 123 6.37 -3.37 4.55
N CYS A 124 5.29 -3.52 3.79
CA CYS A 124 5.30 -4.36 2.60
C CYS A 124 4.92 -3.55 1.36
N VAL A 125 5.43 -3.95 0.20
CA VAL A 125 5.12 -3.33 -1.09
C VAL A 125 4.94 -4.42 -2.13
N TYR A 126 3.83 -4.37 -2.85
CA TYR A 126 3.65 -5.17 -4.07
C TYR A 126 3.23 -4.29 -5.24
N THR A 127 3.42 -4.81 -6.44
CA THR A 127 3.10 -4.17 -7.70
C THR A 127 2.34 -5.13 -8.59
N GLN A 128 1.40 -4.62 -9.38
CA GLN A 128 0.69 -5.43 -10.36
C GLN A 128 0.39 -4.62 -11.62
N PRO A 129 0.38 -5.25 -12.81
CA PRO A 129 -0.18 -4.64 -14.00
C PRO A 129 -1.60 -4.14 -13.74
N PHE A 130 -1.88 -2.91 -14.16
CA PHE A 130 -3.16 -2.29 -13.86
C PHE A 130 -3.51 -1.23 -14.90
N GLY A 131 -4.33 -1.63 -15.87
CA GLY A 131 -4.85 -0.76 -16.91
C GLY A 131 -5.95 0.18 -16.43
N ASP A 132 -6.87 0.50 -17.33
CA ASP A 132 -8.02 1.35 -17.03
C ASP A 132 -8.96 0.65 -16.04
N TYR A 133 -9.19 1.30 -14.90
CA TYR A 133 -10.10 0.77 -13.86
C TYR A 133 -11.57 0.93 -14.24
N LEU A 134 -11.90 2.02 -14.95
CA LEU A 134 -13.26 2.38 -15.33
C LEU A 134 -13.28 2.88 -16.77
N ASP A 135 -14.29 2.52 -17.55
CA ASP A 135 -14.50 3.06 -18.89
C ASP A 135 -15.07 4.49 -18.80
N ILE A 136 -14.16 5.45 -18.68
CA ILE A 136 -14.50 6.87 -18.52
C ILE A 136 -15.29 7.45 -19.71
N ARG A 137 -15.32 6.76 -20.87
CA ARG A 137 -16.05 7.22 -22.07
C ARG A 137 -17.55 7.01 -21.96
N LYS A 138 -17.99 5.98 -21.22
CA LYS A 138 -19.41 5.63 -21.08
C LYS A 138 -20.08 6.33 -19.90
N GLY A 139 -19.31 7.01 -19.05
CA GLY A 139 -19.78 7.49 -17.76
C GLY A 139 -20.07 6.35 -16.79
N LEU A 140 -20.46 6.68 -15.56
CA LEU A 140 -20.76 5.71 -14.51
C LEU A 140 -22.18 5.92 -14.00
N SER A 141 -22.89 4.82 -13.76
CA SER A 141 -24.12 4.84 -12.98
C SER A 141 -23.77 4.73 -11.50
N VAL A 142 -24.25 5.68 -10.70
CA VAL A 142 -23.98 5.77 -9.26
C VAL A 142 -25.28 5.91 -8.47
N MET A 143 -25.27 5.56 -7.19
CA MET A 143 -26.42 5.68 -6.30
C MET A 143 -26.03 6.29 -4.95
N ILE A 144 -27.02 6.79 -4.20
CA ILE A 144 -26.83 7.20 -2.80
C ILE A 144 -26.78 5.93 -1.95
N SER A 145 -25.68 5.73 -1.21
CA SER A 145 -25.52 4.58 -0.32
C SER A 145 -26.48 4.65 0.87
N ALA A 146 -26.99 3.49 1.31
CA ALA A 146 -27.67 3.37 2.59
C ALA A 146 -26.70 3.43 3.79
N TRP A 147 -25.41 3.20 3.56
CA TRP A 147 -24.36 3.28 4.55
C TRP A 147 -23.89 4.72 4.72
N ARG A 148 -23.72 5.15 5.97
CA ARG A 148 -23.16 6.46 6.28
C ARG A 148 -21.64 6.41 6.17
N ARG A 149 -21.06 7.49 5.65
CA ARG A 149 -19.60 7.67 5.66
C ARG A 149 -19.12 7.76 7.11
N ILE A 150 -17.95 7.19 7.37
CA ILE A 150 -17.32 7.21 8.68
C ILE A 150 -17.03 8.63 9.16
N ASP A 151 -17.27 8.87 10.44
CA ASP A 151 -16.92 10.12 11.11
C ASP A 151 -15.41 10.18 11.39
N ASP A 152 -14.78 11.35 11.22
CA ASP A 152 -13.32 11.50 11.39
C ASP A 152 -12.86 11.22 12.83
N ASN A 153 -13.73 11.42 13.83
CA ASN A 153 -13.45 11.08 15.23
C ASN A 153 -13.71 9.59 15.55
N ALA A 154 -14.30 8.82 14.63
CA ALA A 154 -14.46 7.38 14.77
C ALA A 154 -13.27 6.62 14.16
N ILE A 155 -13.00 6.84 12.87
CA ILE A 155 -11.75 6.43 12.20
C ILE A 155 -11.28 7.60 11.35
N PRO A 156 -10.06 8.13 11.56
CA PRO A 156 -9.58 9.32 10.86
C PRO A 156 -9.61 9.16 9.34
N ALA A 157 -10.55 9.84 8.69
CA ALA A 157 -10.76 9.80 7.25
C ALA A 157 -9.66 10.54 6.47
N ARG A 158 -8.91 11.40 7.17
CA ARG A 158 -7.70 12.09 6.68
C ARG A 158 -6.48 11.16 6.53
N ALA A 159 -6.46 10.04 7.26
CA ALA A 159 -5.50 8.96 7.01
C ALA A 159 -6.06 8.03 5.93
N LYS A 160 -5.23 7.12 5.43
CA LYS A 160 -5.66 6.03 4.55
C LYS A 160 -5.59 4.66 5.26
N PRO A 161 -6.37 4.45 6.34
CA PRO A 161 -6.31 3.23 7.14
C PRO A 161 -6.93 2.04 6.39
N THR A 162 -6.43 0.84 6.66
CA THR A 162 -6.96 -0.40 6.07
C THR A 162 -8.35 -0.73 6.63
N GLY A 163 -8.56 -0.58 7.95
CA GLY A 163 -9.85 -0.89 8.60
C GLY A 163 -11.04 -0.02 8.17
N ALA A 164 -10.85 1.14 7.54
CA ALA A 164 -11.95 2.01 7.09
C ALA A 164 -12.59 1.59 5.75
N TYR A 165 -12.19 0.44 5.20
CA TYR A 165 -12.71 -0.10 3.93
C TYR A 165 -13.71 -1.26 4.15
N ILE A 166 -14.22 -1.40 5.38
CA ILE A 166 -15.33 -2.31 5.73
C ILE A 166 -16.67 -1.60 5.48
#